data_AF-A0A1W9QNJ8-F1
#
_entry.id   AF-A0A1W9QNJ8-F1
#
_cell.length_a   1.000
_cell.length_b   1.000
_cell.length_c   1.000
_cell.angle_alpha   90.00
_cell.angle_beta   90.00
_cell.angle_gamma   90.00
#
_symmetry.space_group_name_H-M   'P 1'
#
loop_
_entity.id
_entity.type
_entity.pdbx_description
1 polymer ?
#
loop_
_entity_poly.entity_id
_entity_poly.type
_entity_poly.pdbx_seq_one_letter_code
_entity_poly.pdbx_strand_id
1 'polypeptide(L)'
;MKNFTLLSIIVLLFIQTSVFAQNTKPVNSNYLIENGISPRVLDAAASSFMQDGKFIENVIVKIKNNEGEKSYNVDLIFDPAYNEGMDIRAVINTKIVVKKNLKQLKKYLEKSHYFSRMSRKYLYDESTLKLISKSDNDLELEFYYQKNNIDPYLNYIKKIKGNIFIKDGVLDRVVLTNIKPLKNHITKYTKEVKFAKLDAGGYIITNTTENMTVEKKNSKTEIEISKNTTQYTDNENKELSWKGKPVEHKDYSNEETVNVKLGGTLPFLGKAATKMGFKLPRPFGIAAFVYAHNQNMEFTGLQVGIDGGDKVDLNSLFELEKSAVTQSTYMPLFKADLWIFPFLNVMVIGGAGQNELNGELVINEDKRKFVNDLGDALGNLPGWIIDWPDIPNVPRSMPIKTTITSEVYGGGFTLA
;
A
#
# COMPACT_ATOMS: atom_id res chain seq x y z
N MET A 1 16.69 11.79 -93.38
CA MET A 1 17.32 10.45 -93.39
C MET A 1 18.15 10.33 -92.12
N LYS A 2 17.69 9.55 -91.12
CA LYS A 2 18.14 8.16 -90.82
C LYS A 2 19.66 8.14 -90.51
N ASN A 3 20.19 7.71 -89.36
CA ASN A 3 19.70 6.73 -88.38
C ASN A 3 20.36 6.89 -87.00
N PHE A 4 19.57 6.56 -85.98
CA PHE A 4 19.94 6.18 -84.62
C PHE A 4 20.78 4.89 -84.58
N THR A 5 21.75 4.82 -83.67
CA THR A 5 22.18 3.62 -82.92
C THR A 5 22.73 4.08 -81.57
N LEU A 6 21.96 3.99 -80.48
CA LEU A 6 21.91 2.80 -79.60
C LEU A 6 23.24 2.54 -78.88
N LEU A 7 23.69 3.53 -78.10
CA LEU A 7 24.47 3.30 -76.88
C LEU A 7 24.10 4.42 -75.89
N SER A 8 22.89 4.38 -75.35
CA SER A 8 22.58 3.65 -74.11
C SER A 8 23.20 4.35 -72.90
N ILE A 9 22.51 5.37 -72.39
CA ILE A 9 21.48 5.21 -71.33
C ILE A 9 22.16 4.88 -69.99
N ILE A 10 22.90 5.85 -69.41
CA ILE A 10 23.28 5.82 -67.98
C ILE A 10 23.21 7.22 -67.31
N VAL A 11 23.06 8.33 -68.05
CA VAL A 11 23.20 9.69 -67.47
C VAL A 11 21.90 10.52 -67.44
N LEU A 12 20.74 9.92 -67.71
CA LEU A 12 19.46 10.64 -67.79
C LEU A 12 18.32 9.93 -67.03
N LEU A 13 18.58 9.57 -65.77
CA LEU A 13 17.56 8.99 -64.89
C LEU A 13 17.69 9.45 -63.43
N PHE A 14 18.01 10.74 -63.20
CA PHE A 14 17.99 11.32 -61.85
C PHE A 14 17.35 12.70 -61.72
N ILE A 15 16.48 13.10 -62.66
CA ILE A 15 15.61 14.25 -62.46
C ILE A 15 14.23 13.93 -63.02
N GLN A 16 13.35 13.44 -62.14
CA GLN A 16 11.90 13.65 -62.05
C GLN A 16 11.21 12.44 -61.39
N THR A 17 11.09 12.48 -60.06
CA THR A 17 9.88 11.98 -59.40
C THR A 17 9.39 13.06 -58.45
N SER A 18 8.52 13.90 -58.99
CA SER A 18 7.51 14.61 -58.21
C SER A 18 6.70 13.61 -57.39
N VAL A 19 6.54 13.93 -56.10
CA VAL A 19 5.31 13.81 -55.29
C VAL A 19 4.31 12.75 -55.79
N PHE A 20 4.25 11.60 -55.12
CA PHE A 20 3.02 11.02 -54.54
C PHE A 20 3.38 9.78 -53.70
N ALA A 21 3.18 9.92 -52.39
CA ALA A 21 2.84 8.89 -51.41
C ALA A 21 3.62 7.56 -51.42
N GLN A 22 4.57 7.44 -50.48
CA GLN A 22 4.45 6.37 -49.50
C GLN A 22 4.22 7.00 -48.13
N ASN A 23 2.93 7.21 -47.84
CA ASN A 23 2.40 7.45 -46.51
C ASN A 23 2.44 6.13 -45.71
N THR A 24 3.55 5.39 -45.79
CA THR A 24 3.81 4.25 -44.94
C THR A 24 4.22 4.84 -43.60
N LYS A 25 3.33 4.76 -42.60
CA LYS A 25 3.71 5.01 -41.21
C LYS A 25 5.03 4.28 -40.96
N PRO A 26 6.07 4.96 -40.47
CA PRO A 26 7.34 4.29 -40.21
C PRO A 26 7.06 3.08 -39.31
N VAL A 27 7.74 1.97 -39.57
CA VAL A 27 7.60 0.77 -38.74
C VAL A 27 7.94 1.15 -37.30
N ASN A 28 7.01 0.91 -36.37
CA ASN A 28 7.10 1.32 -34.95
C ASN A 28 7.08 2.85 -34.71
N SER A 29 6.37 3.63 -35.52
CA SER A 29 6.21 5.08 -35.32
C SER A 29 4.76 5.49 -35.04
N ASN A 30 4.61 6.46 -34.15
CA ASN A 30 3.36 7.12 -33.83
C ASN A 30 3.52 8.64 -33.98
N TYR A 31 2.41 9.39 -33.94
CA TYR A 31 2.42 10.85 -34.10
C TYR A 31 3.33 11.58 -33.10
N LEU A 32 3.56 11.03 -31.91
CA LEU A 32 4.46 11.65 -30.92
C LEU A 32 5.92 11.49 -31.37
N ILE A 33 6.31 10.27 -31.76
CA ILE A 33 7.67 9.97 -32.24
C ILE A 33 7.99 10.76 -33.51
N GLU A 34 7.03 10.89 -34.44
CA GLU A 34 7.18 11.71 -35.65
C GLU A 34 7.46 13.19 -35.35
N ASN A 35 6.99 13.69 -34.21
CA ASN A 35 7.23 15.06 -33.74
C ASN A 35 8.39 15.15 -32.71
N GLY A 36 9.16 14.08 -32.51
CA GLY A 36 10.25 14.03 -31.54
C GLY A 36 9.79 14.16 -30.09
N ILE A 37 8.54 13.79 -29.81
CA ILE A 37 7.92 13.85 -28.48
C ILE A 37 8.00 12.45 -27.86
N SER A 38 8.74 12.35 -26.74
CA SER A 38 8.79 11.11 -25.96
C SER A 38 7.44 10.85 -25.29
N PRO A 39 6.84 9.64 -25.42
CA PRO A 39 5.61 9.29 -24.71
C PRO A 39 5.70 9.45 -23.18
N ARG A 40 6.90 9.42 -22.59
CA ARG A 40 7.12 9.65 -21.15
C ARG A 40 6.64 11.03 -20.69
N VAL A 41 6.53 12.01 -21.59
CA VAL A 41 5.98 13.34 -21.26
C VAL A 41 4.51 13.27 -20.84
N LEU A 42 3.78 12.26 -21.32
CA LEU A 42 2.37 12.06 -20.96
C LEU A 42 2.23 11.51 -19.54
N ASP A 43 3.22 10.76 -19.05
CA ASP A 43 3.28 10.35 -17.65
C ASP A 43 3.51 11.57 -16.74
N ALA A 44 4.40 12.48 -17.15
CA ALA A 44 4.61 13.76 -16.46
C ALA A 44 3.33 14.63 -16.46
N ALA A 45 2.51 14.56 -17.51
CA ALA A 45 1.21 15.21 -17.52
C ALA A 45 0.26 14.66 -16.45
N ALA A 46 0.34 13.36 -16.12
CA ALA A 46 -0.43 12.80 -15.00
C ALA A 46 0.03 13.40 -13.66
N SER A 47 1.34 13.49 -13.43
CA SER A 47 1.95 14.03 -12.21
C SER A 47 3.32 14.64 -12.47
N SER A 48 3.56 15.87 -11.97
CA SER A 48 4.84 16.56 -12.14
C SER A 48 6.02 15.83 -11.50
N PHE A 49 5.75 15.00 -10.48
CA PHE A 49 6.75 14.15 -9.82
C PHE A 49 7.19 12.93 -10.65
N MET A 50 6.67 12.76 -11.87
CA MET A 50 7.19 11.78 -12.84
C MET A 50 8.22 12.38 -13.80
N GLN A 51 8.49 13.68 -13.70
CA GLN A 51 9.63 14.30 -14.37
C GLN A 51 10.92 13.85 -13.70
N ASP A 52 11.97 13.73 -14.51
CA ASP A 52 13.33 13.52 -14.01
C ASP A 52 13.87 14.87 -13.43
N GLY A 53 15.06 14.89 -12.82
CA GLY A 53 15.68 16.11 -12.29
C GLY A 53 15.13 16.63 -10.95
N LYS A 54 15.54 17.86 -10.62
CA LYS A 54 15.12 18.63 -9.43
C LYS A 54 14.33 19.83 -9.88
N PHE A 55 13.27 20.20 -9.17
CA PHE A 55 12.48 21.36 -9.55
C PHE A 55 11.77 22.02 -8.38
N ILE A 56 11.41 23.29 -8.57
CA ILE A 56 10.61 24.07 -7.65
C ILE A 56 9.36 24.53 -8.38
N GLU A 57 8.19 24.28 -7.78
CA GLU A 57 6.89 24.72 -8.26
C GLU A 57 6.27 25.68 -7.25
N ASN A 58 5.94 26.90 -7.68
CA ASN A 58 5.04 27.76 -6.91
C ASN A 58 3.60 27.27 -7.10
N VAL A 59 2.94 26.89 -6.01
CA VAL A 59 1.59 26.31 -6.00
C VAL A 59 0.61 27.24 -5.31
N ILE A 60 -0.40 27.66 -6.05
CA ILE A 60 -1.53 28.44 -5.56
C ILE A 60 -2.77 27.55 -5.57
N VAL A 61 -3.38 27.34 -4.40
CA VAL A 61 -4.63 26.59 -4.25
C VAL A 61 -5.74 27.55 -3.86
N LYS A 62 -6.73 27.72 -4.73
CA LYS A 62 -7.95 28.47 -4.45
C LYS A 62 -9.10 27.50 -4.21
N ILE A 63 -9.85 27.74 -3.14
CA ILE A 63 -11.01 26.95 -2.77
C ILE A 63 -12.18 27.91 -2.62
N LYS A 64 -13.20 27.73 -3.46
CA LYS A 64 -14.44 28.50 -3.43
C LYS A 64 -15.59 27.60 -3.01
N ASN A 65 -16.25 27.96 -1.92
CA ASN A 65 -17.44 27.26 -1.41
C ASN A 65 -18.55 28.28 -1.05
N ASN A 66 -19.64 27.80 -0.48
CA ASN A 66 -20.76 28.66 -0.05
C ASN A 66 -20.37 29.70 1.02
N GLU A 67 -19.25 29.51 1.73
CA GLU A 67 -18.77 30.38 2.82
C GLU A 67 -17.79 31.46 2.33
N GLY A 68 -17.29 31.35 1.09
CA GLY A 68 -16.36 32.30 0.49
C GLY A 68 -15.21 31.64 -0.26
N GLU A 69 -14.18 32.43 -0.56
CA GLU A 69 -12.97 31.99 -1.26
C GLU A 69 -11.75 32.02 -0.32
N LYS A 70 -10.96 30.96 -0.34
CA LYS A 70 -9.69 30.85 0.40
C LYS A 70 -8.57 30.55 -0.59
N SER A 71 -7.45 31.23 -0.45
CA SER A 71 -6.26 31.01 -1.28
C SER A 71 -5.06 30.65 -0.40
N TYR A 72 -4.27 29.67 -0.85
CA TYR A 72 -3.04 29.22 -0.20
C TYR A 72 -1.90 29.25 -1.21
N ASN A 73 -0.75 29.79 -0.81
CA ASN A 73 0.47 29.83 -1.62
C ASN A 73 1.56 29.01 -0.92
N VAL A 74 2.09 28.03 -1.64
CA VAL A 74 3.12 27.09 -1.17
C VAL A 74 4.14 26.88 -2.29
N ASP A 75 5.42 27.00 -1.99
CA ASP A 75 6.47 26.54 -2.90
C ASP A 75 6.76 25.06 -2.61
N LEU A 76 6.58 24.19 -3.61
CA LEU A 76 6.94 22.78 -3.55
C LEU A 76 8.34 22.60 -4.11
N ILE A 77 9.20 21.91 -3.35
CA ILE A 77 10.58 21.63 -3.70
C ILE A 77 10.70 20.13 -3.90
N PHE A 78 11.03 19.68 -5.12
CA PHE A 78 11.37 18.30 -5.42
C PHE A 78 12.88 18.17 -5.63
N ASP A 79 13.52 17.39 -4.77
CA ASP A 79 14.94 17.08 -4.82
C ASP A 79 15.18 15.60 -4.49
N PRO A 80 15.29 14.71 -5.50
CA PRO A 80 15.59 13.29 -5.30
C PRO A 80 16.96 13.01 -4.65
N ALA A 81 17.86 13.99 -4.58
CA ALA A 81 19.16 13.84 -3.94
C ALA A 81 19.11 14.11 -2.43
N TYR A 82 18.06 14.77 -1.92
CA TYR A 82 17.95 15.15 -0.51
C TYR A 82 18.05 13.93 0.43
N ASN A 83 18.89 14.03 1.45
CA ASN A 83 19.32 12.92 2.29
C ASN A 83 18.61 12.86 3.66
N GLU A 84 18.04 13.98 4.13
CA GLU A 84 17.48 14.09 5.47
C GLU A 84 15.98 13.81 5.56
N GLY A 85 15.35 13.35 4.49
CA GLY A 85 13.90 13.21 4.49
C GLY A 85 13.34 12.67 3.20
N MET A 86 12.10 13.04 2.95
CA MET A 86 11.44 12.82 1.67
C MET A 86 12.01 13.79 0.64
N ASP A 87 11.91 13.40 -0.62
CA ASP A 87 12.40 14.20 -1.75
C ASP A 87 11.50 15.40 -2.04
N ILE A 88 10.33 15.48 -1.39
CA ILE A 88 9.37 16.55 -1.56
C ILE A 88 9.23 17.32 -0.26
N ARG A 89 9.49 18.62 -0.33
CA ARG A 89 9.37 19.58 0.75
C ARG A 89 8.45 20.73 0.34
N ALA A 90 7.96 21.48 1.31
CA ALA A 90 7.09 22.63 1.05
C ALA A 90 7.48 23.83 1.91
N VAL A 91 7.50 25.03 1.31
CA VAL A 91 7.63 26.31 2.02
C VAL A 91 6.29 27.02 1.95
N ILE A 92 5.74 27.34 3.13
CA ILE A 92 4.44 28.00 3.23
C ILE A 92 4.64 29.50 3.15
N ASN A 93 4.19 30.12 2.05
CA ASN A 93 4.27 31.57 1.85
C ASN A 93 3.07 32.33 2.44
N THR A 94 2.10 31.61 3.02
CA THR A 94 0.85 32.19 3.53
C THR A 94 0.94 32.42 5.04
N LYS A 95 0.70 33.66 5.50
CA LYS A 95 0.93 34.08 6.91
C LYS A 95 0.14 33.30 7.96
N ILE A 96 -1.04 32.75 7.63
CA ILE A 96 -1.91 32.03 8.57
C ILE A 96 -2.32 30.69 7.96
N VAL A 97 -1.75 29.60 8.48
CA VAL A 97 -2.16 28.24 8.11
C VAL A 97 -2.69 27.51 9.34
N VAL A 98 -3.96 27.13 9.28
CA VAL A 98 -4.61 26.35 10.35
C VAL A 98 -3.95 24.96 10.45
N LYS A 99 -3.75 24.46 11.67
CA LYS A 99 -3.13 23.14 11.97
C LYS A 99 -3.69 21.98 11.13
N LYS A 100 -5.00 22.00 10.83
CA LYS A 100 -5.67 21.01 9.96
C LYS A 100 -5.11 21.01 8.54
N ASN A 101 -4.86 22.19 7.97
CA ASN A 101 -4.33 22.35 6.60
C ASN A 101 -2.86 21.89 6.55
N LEU A 102 -2.07 22.19 7.58
CA LEU A 102 -0.70 21.68 7.71
C LEU A 102 -0.66 20.13 7.74
N LYS A 103 -1.58 19.50 8.47
CA LYS A 103 -1.70 18.02 8.49
C LYS A 103 -2.06 17.45 7.11
N GLN A 104 -2.92 18.13 6.36
CA GLN A 104 -3.29 17.72 5.00
C GLN A 104 -2.11 17.89 4.03
N LEU A 105 -1.38 19.00 4.11
CA LEU A 105 -0.16 19.22 3.33
C LEU A 105 0.88 18.13 3.62
N LYS A 106 1.18 17.85 4.90
CA LYS A 106 2.10 16.76 5.27
C LYS A 106 1.68 15.41 4.67
N LYS A 107 0.39 15.08 4.73
CA LYS A 107 -0.14 13.85 4.12
C LYS A 107 -0.02 13.85 2.60
N TYR A 108 -0.16 15.01 1.96
CA TYR A 108 0.05 15.16 0.52
C TYR A 108 1.54 14.92 0.17
N LEU A 109 2.46 15.61 0.84
CA LEU A 109 3.91 15.44 0.64
C LEU A 109 4.35 13.99 0.82
N GLU A 110 3.87 13.33 1.89
CA GLU A 110 4.13 11.92 2.14
C GLU A 110 3.68 11.02 0.99
N LYS A 111 2.44 11.19 0.53
CA LYS A 111 1.91 10.40 -0.57
C LYS A 111 2.63 10.67 -1.88
N SER A 112 2.93 11.92 -2.18
CA SER A 112 3.63 12.32 -3.39
C SER A 112 5.07 11.77 -3.40
N HIS A 113 5.73 11.71 -2.23
CA HIS A 113 7.06 11.12 -2.09
C HIS A 113 7.04 9.64 -2.45
N TYR A 114 6.17 8.87 -1.79
CA TYR A 114 6.01 7.45 -2.09
C TYR A 114 5.66 7.21 -3.55
N PHE A 115 4.73 8.01 -4.09
CA PHE A 115 4.36 7.96 -5.48
C PHE A 115 5.57 8.21 -6.40
N SER A 116 6.36 9.25 -6.16
CA SER A 116 7.53 9.57 -7.00
C SER A 116 8.57 8.45 -7.05
N ARG A 117 8.69 7.66 -5.96
CA ARG A 117 9.66 6.56 -5.85
C ARG A 117 9.14 5.22 -6.36
N MET A 118 7.86 4.92 -6.14
CA MET A 118 7.26 3.63 -6.47
C MET A 118 6.53 3.63 -7.81
N SER A 119 6.25 4.81 -8.37
CA SER A 119 5.50 4.91 -9.62
C SER A 119 6.23 4.24 -10.77
N ARG A 120 5.48 3.49 -11.55
CA ARG A 120 5.96 2.86 -12.78
C ARG A 120 6.00 3.89 -13.91
N LYS A 121 6.99 3.75 -14.79
CA LYS A 121 7.06 4.48 -16.06
C LYS A 121 6.11 3.82 -17.07
N TYR A 122 5.67 4.56 -18.09
CA TYR A 122 4.80 4.12 -19.19
C TYR A 122 3.34 3.87 -18.80
N LEU A 123 2.69 4.88 -18.18
CA LEU A 123 1.27 4.84 -17.82
C LEU A 123 0.37 5.07 -19.04
N TYR A 124 0.87 5.79 -20.04
CA TYR A 124 0.23 6.01 -21.33
C TYR A 124 -0.04 4.68 -22.06
N ASP A 125 -1.24 4.55 -22.65
CA ASP A 125 -1.62 3.42 -23.50
C ASP A 125 -1.55 3.83 -24.97
N GLU A 126 -0.47 3.44 -25.63
CA GLU A 126 -0.21 3.76 -27.04
C GLU A 126 -1.30 3.26 -27.99
N SER A 127 -1.92 2.13 -27.67
CA SER A 127 -2.99 1.55 -28.51
C SER A 127 -4.23 2.43 -28.60
N THR A 128 -4.36 3.39 -27.67
CA THR A 128 -5.51 4.29 -27.58
C THR A 128 -5.29 5.63 -28.27
N LEU A 129 -4.08 5.89 -28.80
CA LEU A 129 -3.76 7.16 -29.43
C LEU A 129 -4.57 7.34 -30.72
N LYS A 130 -5.36 8.42 -30.75
CA LYS A 130 -6.22 8.74 -31.88
C LYS A 130 -6.02 10.17 -32.34
N LEU A 131 -5.89 10.36 -33.65
CA LEU A 131 -5.92 11.68 -34.27
C LEU A 131 -7.33 12.27 -34.17
N ILE A 132 -7.47 13.46 -33.58
CA ILE A 132 -8.73 14.20 -33.48
C ILE A 132 -8.81 15.27 -34.56
N SER A 133 -7.77 16.08 -34.69
CA SER A 133 -7.68 17.12 -35.71
C SER A 133 -6.25 17.34 -36.17
N LYS A 134 -6.08 17.75 -37.43
CA LYS A 134 -4.80 18.13 -38.03
C LYS A 134 -5.03 19.31 -38.95
N SER A 135 -4.39 20.43 -38.66
CA SER A 135 -4.16 21.55 -39.59
C SER A 135 -2.68 21.57 -39.99
N ASP A 136 -2.27 22.53 -40.82
CA ASP A 136 -0.88 22.63 -41.28
C ASP A 136 0.11 22.76 -40.10
N ASN A 137 -0.31 23.45 -39.03
CA ASN A 137 0.55 23.76 -37.89
C ASN A 137 0.03 23.19 -36.55
N ASP A 138 -1.24 22.82 -36.44
CA ASP A 138 -1.82 22.29 -35.20
C ASP A 138 -2.19 20.81 -35.35
N LEU A 139 -1.87 20.04 -34.32
CA LEU A 139 -2.19 18.63 -34.23
C LEU A 139 -2.81 18.34 -32.87
N GLU A 140 -4.01 17.76 -32.89
CA GLU A 140 -4.71 17.31 -31.68
C GLU A 140 -4.85 15.79 -31.65
N LEU A 141 -4.38 15.18 -30.57
CA LEU A 141 -4.46 13.73 -30.35
C LEU A 141 -5.23 13.45 -29.07
N GLU A 142 -6.02 12.38 -29.06
CA GLU A 142 -6.66 11.85 -27.85
C GLU A 142 -5.96 10.57 -27.41
N PHE A 143 -5.87 10.35 -26.09
CA PHE A 143 -5.34 9.11 -25.51
C PHE A 143 -6.00 8.78 -24.17
N TYR A 144 -5.77 7.56 -23.71
CA TYR A 144 -6.12 7.08 -22.38
C TYR A 144 -4.90 6.49 -21.68
N TYR A 145 -4.95 6.43 -20.36
CA TYR A 145 -3.97 5.70 -19.57
C TYR A 145 -4.34 4.21 -19.50
N GLN A 146 -3.34 3.36 -19.25
CA GLN A 146 -3.52 1.94 -19.01
C GLN A 146 -4.59 1.69 -17.93
N LYS A 147 -5.32 0.59 -17.97
CA LYS A 147 -6.32 0.25 -16.92
C LYS A 147 -5.75 -0.65 -15.83
N ASN A 148 -4.73 -1.42 -16.17
CA ASN A 148 -4.09 -2.40 -15.31
C ASN A 148 -2.74 -1.85 -14.81
N ASN A 149 -2.21 -2.42 -13.73
CA ASN A 149 -0.86 -2.12 -13.23
C ASN A 149 -0.57 -0.64 -12.88
N ILE A 150 -1.60 0.18 -12.67
CA ILE A 150 -1.44 1.55 -12.18
C ILE A 150 -1.24 1.57 -10.68
N ASP A 151 -0.31 2.42 -10.23
CA ASP A 151 -0.09 2.72 -8.83
C ASP A 151 -1.42 3.15 -8.13
N PRO A 152 -1.72 2.63 -6.92
CA PRO A 152 -2.90 3.01 -6.16
C PRO A 152 -3.15 4.53 -6.03
N TYR A 153 -2.08 5.34 -5.96
CA TYR A 153 -2.13 6.80 -5.90
C TYR A 153 -2.67 7.44 -7.18
N LEU A 154 -2.45 6.82 -8.33
CA LEU A 154 -2.94 7.28 -9.62
C LEU A 154 -4.19 6.54 -10.11
N ASN A 155 -4.86 5.74 -9.26
CA ASN A 155 -6.07 5.01 -9.68
C ASN A 155 -7.16 5.88 -10.32
N TYR A 156 -7.17 7.20 -10.07
CA TYR A 156 -8.10 8.11 -10.73
C TYR A 156 -7.85 8.24 -12.24
N ILE A 157 -6.61 8.08 -12.73
CA ILE A 157 -6.25 8.24 -14.15
C ILE A 157 -6.97 7.23 -15.05
N LYS A 158 -7.42 6.09 -14.50
CA LYS A 158 -8.28 5.10 -15.18
C LYS A 158 -9.61 5.69 -15.68
N LYS A 159 -10.02 6.83 -15.12
CA LYS A 159 -11.25 7.56 -15.44
C LYS A 159 -10.95 8.90 -16.11
N ILE A 160 -9.72 9.08 -16.61
CA ILE A 160 -9.26 10.30 -17.26
C ILE A 160 -9.00 10.00 -18.74
N LYS A 161 -9.35 10.97 -19.57
CA LYS A 161 -9.01 11.06 -20.99
C LYS A 161 -8.03 12.21 -21.18
N GLY A 162 -7.02 12.02 -22.01
CA GLY A 162 -6.03 13.04 -22.34
C GLY A 162 -6.18 13.54 -23.76
N ASN A 163 -6.03 14.85 -23.94
CA ASN A 163 -5.92 15.52 -25.23
C ASN A 163 -4.54 16.18 -25.32
N ILE A 164 -3.79 15.88 -26.38
CA ILE A 164 -2.45 16.38 -26.65
C ILE A 164 -2.57 17.45 -27.73
N PHE A 165 -2.01 18.62 -27.48
CA PHE A 165 -1.98 19.73 -28.42
C PHE A 165 -0.53 20.00 -28.82
N ILE A 166 -0.24 19.78 -30.09
CA ILE A 166 1.07 20.02 -30.70
C ILE A 166 0.90 21.19 -31.66
N LYS A 167 1.78 22.19 -31.56
CA LYS A 167 1.79 23.38 -32.41
C LYS A 167 3.16 23.55 -33.02
N ASP A 168 3.22 23.75 -34.34
CA ASP A 168 4.47 23.89 -35.09
C ASP A 168 5.46 22.74 -34.81
N GLY A 169 4.94 21.51 -34.63
CA GLY A 169 5.72 20.32 -34.29
C GLY A 169 6.27 20.27 -32.86
N VAL A 170 5.83 21.19 -31.98
CA VAL A 170 6.23 21.27 -30.58
C VAL A 170 5.04 20.96 -29.68
N LEU A 171 5.26 20.14 -28.63
CA LEU A 171 4.23 19.92 -27.61
C LEU A 171 3.93 21.21 -26.86
N ASP A 172 2.72 21.74 -27.03
CA ASP A 172 2.24 22.95 -26.37
C ASP A 172 1.66 22.59 -24.99
N ARG A 173 0.64 21.73 -24.99
CA ARG A 173 -0.04 21.32 -23.76
C ARG A 173 -0.70 19.94 -23.84
N VAL A 174 -0.96 19.37 -22.67
CA VAL A 174 -1.82 18.20 -22.48
C VAL A 174 -2.98 18.59 -21.57
N VAL A 175 -4.21 18.24 -21.96
CA VAL A 175 -5.43 18.49 -21.19
C VAL A 175 -6.02 17.14 -20.76
N LEU A 176 -6.13 16.93 -19.46
CA LEU A 176 -6.68 15.73 -18.84
C LEU A 176 -8.09 16.03 -18.32
N THR A 177 -9.08 15.27 -18.74
CA THR A 177 -10.49 15.44 -18.35
C THR A 177 -11.07 14.15 -17.82
N ASN A 178 -11.93 14.23 -16.80
CA ASN A 178 -12.60 13.03 -16.31
C ASN A 178 -13.76 12.61 -17.22
N ILE A 179 -13.78 11.34 -17.59
CA ILE A 179 -14.91 10.72 -18.34
C ILE A 179 -15.99 10.18 -17.40
N LYS A 180 -15.66 10.00 -16.12
CA LYS A 180 -16.57 9.53 -15.07
C LYS A 180 -16.27 10.28 -13.77
N PRO A 181 -17.23 10.40 -12.84
CA PRO A 181 -16.96 10.97 -11.51
C PRO A 181 -15.80 10.25 -10.80
N LEU A 182 -14.93 11.04 -10.17
CA LEU A 182 -13.79 10.55 -9.40
C LEU A 182 -14.19 10.33 -7.93
N LYS A 183 -13.25 9.82 -7.12
CA LYS A 183 -13.47 9.67 -5.66
C LYS A 183 -13.74 11.03 -5.02
N ASN A 184 -14.28 11.02 -3.80
CA ASN A 184 -14.59 12.23 -3.01
C ASN A 184 -15.62 13.17 -3.66
N HIS A 185 -16.54 12.63 -4.47
CA HIS A 185 -17.60 13.39 -5.15
C HIS A 185 -17.11 14.47 -6.11
N ILE A 186 -15.94 14.27 -6.72
CA ILE A 186 -15.47 15.12 -7.80
C ILE A 186 -16.25 14.75 -9.06
N THR A 187 -17.16 15.63 -9.48
CA THR A 187 -18.02 15.43 -10.66
C THR A 187 -17.36 15.95 -11.93
N LYS A 188 -16.63 17.05 -11.83
CA LYS A 188 -15.82 17.62 -12.92
C LYS A 188 -14.37 17.77 -12.50
N TYR A 189 -13.47 17.37 -13.39
CA TYR A 189 -12.02 17.48 -13.24
C TYR A 189 -11.41 17.81 -14.60
N THR A 190 -10.64 18.89 -14.66
CA THR A 190 -9.81 19.25 -15.80
C THR A 190 -8.42 19.61 -15.30
N LYS A 191 -7.38 19.07 -15.93
CA LYS A 191 -6.00 19.44 -15.67
C LYS A 191 -5.32 19.79 -16.97
N GLU A 192 -4.90 21.04 -17.10
CA GLU A 192 -4.08 21.49 -18.22
C GLU A 192 -2.62 21.52 -17.78
N VAL A 193 -1.73 20.94 -18.58
CA VAL A 193 -0.29 20.90 -18.34
C VAL A 193 0.40 21.47 -19.56
N LYS A 194 1.13 22.57 -19.38
CA LYS A 194 1.91 23.23 -20.45
C LYS A 194 3.35 22.78 -20.40
N PHE A 195 3.93 22.65 -21.58
CA PHE A 195 5.29 22.18 -21.76
C PHE A 195 6.16 23.23 -22.45
N ALA A 196 7.46 23.21 -22.14
CA ALA A 196 8.46 23.90 -22.95
C ALA A 196 9.48 22.88 -23.46
N LYS A 197 9.81 22.99 -24.74
CA LYS A 197 10.89 22.23 -25.37
C LYS A 197 12.23 22.79 -24.90
N LEU A 198 13.15 21.91 -24.54
CA LEU A 198 14.50 22.27 -24.13
C LEU A 198 15.47 22.22 -25.31
N ASP A 199 16.50 23.06 -25.28
CA ASP A 199 17.57 23.07 -26.31
C ASP A 199 18.36 21.75 -26.34
N ALA A 200 18.57 21.14 -25.17
CA ALA A 200 19.19 19.83 -25.02
C ALA A 200 18.30 18.66 -25.48
N GLY A 201 17.06 18.95 -25.90
CA GLY A 201 16.04 17.96 -26.23
C GLY A 201 15.13 17.61 -25.05
N GLY A 202 13.94 17.12 -25.38
CA GLY A 202 12.90 16.81 -24.39
C GLY A 202 12.04 18.00 -23.99
N TYR A 203 11.22 17.79 -22.96
CA TYR A 203 10.21 18.74 -22.49
C TYR A 203 10.19 18.81 -20.97
N ILE A 204 9.91 20.01 -20.45
CA ILE A 204 9.61 20.23 -19.03
C ILE A 204 8.20 20.79 -18.87
N ILE A 205 7.58 20.51 -17.75
CA ILE A 205 6.35 21.16 -17.32
C ILE A 205 6.69 22.56 -16.86
N THR A 206 6.08 23.56 -17.48
CA THR A 206 6.23 24.96 -17.08
C THR A 206 5.08 25.42 -16.20
N ASN A 207 3.87 24.98 -16.52
CA ASN A 207 2.67 25.37 -15.82
C ASN A 207 1.66 24.22 -15.78
N THR A 208 0.94 24.11 -14.67
CA THR A 208 -0.19 23.19 -14.53
C THR A 208 -1.36 23.92 -13.88
N THR A 209 -2.55 23.80 -14.46
CA THR A 209 -3.80 24.31 -13.88
C THR A 209 -4.77 23.16 -13.73
N GLU A 210 -5.13 22.81 -12.49
CA GLU A 210 -6.10 21.76 -12.16
C GLU A 210 -7.37 22.40 -11.60
N ASN A 211 -8.50 22.11 -12.23
CA ASN A 211 -9.83 22.58 -11.84
C ASN A 211 -10.68 21.38 -11.41
N MET A 212 -11.31 21.47 -10.25
CA MET A 212 -12.16 20.44 -9.68
C MET A 212 -13.47 21.02 -9.20
N THR A 213 -14.57 20.32 -9.50
CA THR A 213 -15.89 20.57 -8.89
C THR A 213 -16.26 19.40 -8.01
N VAL A 214 -16.44 19.66 -6.72
CA VAL A 214 -16.92 18.71 -5.72
C VAL A 214 -18.38 19.01 -5.40
N GLU A 215 -19.26 18.05 -5.66
CA GLU A 215 -20.71 18.20 -5.43
C GLU A 215 -21.21 17.16 -4.43
N LYS A 216 -21.73 17.64 -3.31
CA LYS A 216 -22.46 16.85 -2.31
C LYS A 216 -23.91 17.32 -2.29
N LYS A 217 -24.82 16.52 -1.71
CA LYS A 217 -26.29 16.77 -1.73
C LYS A 217 -26.69 18.25 -1.60
N ASN A 218 -26.06 19.02 -0.70
CA ASN A 218 -26.37 20.43 -0.45
C ASN A 218 -25.15 21.38 -0.55
N SER A 219 -24.03 20.96 -1.14
CA SER A 219 -22.86 21.83 -1.24
C SER A 219 -22.06 21.60 -2.51
N LYS A 220 -21.63 22.71 -3.12
CA LYS A 220 -20.71 22.73 -4.24
C LYS A 220 -19.42 23.42 -3.80
N THR A 221 -18.28 22.83 -4.15
CA THR A 221 -16.97 23.42 -3.88
C THR A 221 -16.15 23.35 -5.16
N GLU A 222 -15.63 24.49 -5.58
CA GLU A 222 -14.73 24.64 -6.71
C GLU A 222 -13.31 24.78 -6.17
N ILE A 223 -12.39 24.01 -6.73
CA ILE A 223 -10.98 24.01 -6.33
C ILE A 223 -10.16 24.24 -7.59
N GLU A 224 -9.35 25.29 -7.58
CA GLU A 224 -8.36 25.59 -8.61
C GLU A 224 -6.96 25.44 -8.00
N ILE A 225 -6.10 24.67 -8.66
CA ILE A 225 -4.70 24.49 -8.28
C ILE A 225 -3.84 24.94 -9.46
N SER A 226 -3.08 26.00 -9.26
CA SER A 226 -2.17 26.54 -10.26
C SER A 226 -0.73 26.31 -9.80
N LYS A 227 0.05 25.61 -10.61
CA LYS A 227 1.46 25.30 -10.35
C LYS A 227 2.31 25.96 -11.42
N ASN A 228 3.31 26.72 -11.03
CA ASN A 228 4.26 27.34 -11.95
C ASN A 228 5.66 26.87 -11.59
N THR A 229 6.33 26.19 -12.51
CA THR A 229 7.73 25.80 -12.32
C THR A 229 8.58 27.06 -12.33
N THR A 230 9.35 27.30 -11.27
CA THR A 230 10.22 28.47 -11.15
C THR A 230 11.68 28.12 -11.40
N GLN A 231 12.08 26.91 -11.01
CA GLN A 231 13.43 26.39 -11.20
C GLN A 231 13.36 24.92 -11.62
N TYR A 232 14.31 24.53 -12.47
CA TYR A 232 14.47 23.15 -12.91
C TYR A 232 15.96 22.89 -13.13
N THR A 233 16.45 21.79 -12.58
CA THR A 233 17.82 21.32 -12.70
C THR A 233 17.79 19.88 -13.21
N ASP A 234 18.59 19.56 -14.21
CA ASP A 234 18.67 18.19 -14.71
C ASP A 234 19.42 17.24 -13.75
N ASN A 235 19.58 15.99 -14.17
CA ASN A 235 20.26 14.96 -13.37
C ASN A 235 21.77 15.20 -13.23
N GLU A 236 22.36 16.08 -14.06
CA GLU A 236 23.76 16.48 -14.02
C GLU A 236 23.98 17.73 -13.14
N ASN A 237 22.93 18.18 -12.44
CA ASN A 237 22.89 19.41 -11.65
C ASN A 237 23.07 20.70 -12.48
N LYS A 238 22.76 20.66 -13.78
CA LYS A 238 22.74 21.87 -14.61
C LYS A 238 21.36 22.51 -14.57
N GLU A 239 21.31 23.78 -14.18
CA GLU A 239 20.07 24.55 -14.19
C GLU A 239 19.62 24.79 -15.64
N LEU A 240 18.37 24.47 -15.93
CA LEU A 240 17.78 24.63 -17.24
C LEU A 240 17.04 25.96 -17.35
N SER A 241 17.03 26.50 -18.56
CA SER A 241 16.27 27.70 -18.94
C SER A 241 15.25 27.34 -20.01
N TRP A 242 14.13 28.07 -20.02
CA TRP A 242 13.07 27.92 -21.01
C TRP A 242 12.41 29.27 -21.26
N LYS A 243 11.72 29.37 -22.40
CA LYS A 243 10.98 30.58 -22.76
C LYS A 243 9.89 30.86 -21.72
N GLY A 244 9.96 32.05 -21.09
CA GLY A 244 9.01 32.46 -20.05
C GLY A 244 9.34 31.95 -18.64
N LYS A 245 10.55 31.41 -18.41
CA LYS A 245 11.04 31.14 -17.06
C LYS A 245 10.99 32.41 -16.21
N PRO A 246 10.46 32.35 -14.97
CA PRO A 246 10.52 33.47 -14.03
C PRO A 246 11.97 33.90 -13.76
N VAL A 247 12.21 35.20 -13.67
CA VAL A 247 13.57 35.77 -13.48
C VAL A 247 14.10 35.53 -12.06
N GLU A 248 13.20 35.37 -11.09
CA GLU A 248 13.56 35.25 -9.67
C GLU A 248 14.01 33.82 -9.32
N HIS A 249 15.29 33.68 -9.01
CA HIS A 249 15.81 32.49 -8.33
C HIS A 249 15.58 32.62 -6.83
N LYS A 250 14.93 31.62 -6.25
CA LYS A 250 14.65 31.52 -4.82
C LYS A 250 15.55 30.46 -4.20
N ASP A 251 16.41 30.88 -3.28
CA ASP A 251 17.20 29.95 -2.47
C ASP A 251 16.42 29.57 -1.21
N TYR A 252 16.25 28.27 -0.98
CA TYR A 252 15.55 27.71 0.18
C TYR A 252 16.50 27.02 1.16
N SER A 253 17.80 27.22 1.03
CA SER A 253 18.82 26.62 1.90
C SER A 253 18.58 26.90 3.39
N ASN A 254 18.09 28.10 3.72
CA ASN A 254 17.86 28.57 5.09
C ASN A 254 16.37 28.66 5.49
N GLU A 255 15.46 28.23 4.63
CA GLU A 255 14.02 28.37 4.86
C GLU A 255 13.46 27.20 5.70
N GLU A 256 12.51 27.49 6.61
CA GLU A 256 11.84 26.44 7.37
C GLU A 256 10.88 25.68 6.45
N THR A 257 11.31 24.49 6.03
CA THR A 257 10.47 23.62 5.20
C THR A 257 9.54 22.75 6.02
N VAL A 258 8.29 22.65 5.59
CA VAL A 258 7.38 21.59 6.02
C VAL A 258 7.88 20.29 5.44
N ASN A 259 8.58 19.52 6.26
CA ASN A 259 8.99 18.16 5.96
C ASN A 259 8.20 17.16 6.84
N VAL A 260 8.00 15.95 6.33
CA VAL A 260 7.52 14.82 7.12
C VAL A 260 8.77 14.15 7.68
N LYS A 261 9.02 14.33 8.99
CA LYS A 261 10.14 13.68 9.67
C LYS A 261 10.04 12.16 9.45
N LEU A 262 11.06 11.60 8.80
CA LEU A 262 11.22 10.17 8.58
C LEU A 262 11.69 9.49 9.86
N GLY A 263 10.75 9.14 10.73
CA GLY A 263 10.97 8.26 11.89
C GLY A 263 11.89 8.82 12.99
N GLY A 264 11.82 8.23 14.18
CA GLY A 264 12.80 8.46 15.25
C GLY A 264 14.09 7.68 15.00
N THR A 265 14.83 7.36 16.06
CA THR A 265 16.07 6.55 16.00
C THR A 265 15.84 5.14 15.41
N LEU A 266 14.61 4.62 15.49
CA LEU A 266 14.21 3.32 14.96
C LEU A 266 13.10 3.43 13.91
N PRO A 267 13.03 2.50 12.93
CA PRO A 267 14.02 1.45 12.67
C PRO A 267 15.35 2.01 12.14
N PHE A 268 16.47 1.36 12.49
CA PHE A 268 17.77 1.66 11.88
C PHE A 268 17.65 1.50 10.36
N LEU A 269 18.35 2.34 9.58
CA LEU A 269 18.19 2.43 8.12
C LEU A 269 16.78 2.85 7.64
N GLY A 270 15.89 3.28 8.55
CA GLY A 270 14.54 3.70 8.19
C GLY A 270 14.51 4.85 7.19
N LYS A 271 15.40 5.84 7.35
CA LYS A 271 15.52 6.96 6.38
C LYS A 271 15.88 6.46 4.97
N ALA A 272 16.82 5.52 4.85
CA ALA A 272 17.21 4.96 3.56
C ALA A 272 16.07 4.16 2.91
N ALA A 273 15.39 3.31 3.69
CA ALA A 273 14.24 2.55 3.19
C ALA A 273 13.08 3.46 2.78
N THR A 274 12.77 4.51 3.54
CA THR A 274 11.73 5.47 3.12
C THR A 274 12.15 6.29 1.91
N LYS A 275 13.44 6.65 1.77
CA LYS A 275 13.95 7.29 0.55
C LYS A 275 13.77 6.38 -0.69
N MET A 276 13.87 5.06 -0.52
CA MET A 276 13.56 4.10 -1.58
C MET A 276 12.05 3.94 -1.86
N GLY A 277 11.18 4.60 -1.10
CA GLY A 277 9.72 4.53 -1.28
C GLY A 277 9.00 3.54 -0.36
N PHE A 278 9.69 2.89 0.57
CA PHE A 278 9.04 1.97 1.52
C PHE A 278 8.34 2.72 2.65
N LYS A 279 7.05 2.39 2.84
CA LYS A 279 6.28 2.89 3.98
C LYS A 279 6.53 2.00 5.20
N LEU A 280 7.21 2.55 6.20
CA LEU A 280 7.60 1.79 7.38
C LEU A 280 6.50 1.77 8.44
N PRO A 281 6.36 0.66 9.18
CA PRO A 281 5.46 0.57 10.32
C PRO A 281 5.95 1.44 11.49
N ARG A 282 5.11 1.58 12.52
CA ARG A 282 5.54 2.21 13.76
C ARG A 282 6.58 1.33 14.46
N PRO A 283 7.62 1.91 15.07
CA PRO A 283 8.71 1.12 15.64
C PRO A 283 8.30 0.24 16.82
N PHE A 284 7.25 0.61 17.57
CA PHE A 284 6.79 -0.13 18.74
C PHE A 284 5.34 -0.60 18.59
N GLY A 285 5.08 -1.83 19.00
CA GLY A 285 3.75 -2.43 19.09
C GLY A 285 3.53 -3.09 20.45
N ILE A 286 2.30 -3.03 20.94
CA ILE A 286 1.84 -3.81 22.09
C ILE A 286 0.49 -4.42 21.74
N ALA A 287 0.28 -5.67 22.13
CA ALA A 287 -0.97 -6.39 21.95
C ALA A 287 -1.28 -7.21 23.19
N ALA A 288 -2.56 -7.34 23.51
CA ALA A 288 -3.06 -8.27 24.50
C ALA A 288 -4.10 -9.16 23.81
N PHE A 289 -4.05 -10.45 24.08
CA PHE A 289 -4.97 -11.42 23.51
C PHE A 289 -5.19 -12.56 24.51
N VAL A 290 -6.28 -13.30 24.32
CA VAL A 290 -6.64 -14.42 25.19
C VAL A 290 -6.65 -15.67 24.34
N TYR A 291 -5.91 -16.68 24.79
CA TYR A 291 -6.05 -18.04 24.30
C TYR A 291 -7.09 -18.75 25.17
N ALA A 292 -8.25 -19.01 24.58
CA ALA A 292 -9.32 -19.78 25.21
C ALA A 292 -9.59 -21.01 24.33
N HIS A 293 -9.48 -22.20 24.93
CA HIS A 293 -9.63 -23.45 24.20
C HIS A 293 -10.32 -24.49 25.09
N ASN A 294 -11.32 -25.17 24.53
CA ASN A 294 -11.97 -26.32 25.17
C ASN A 294 -11.72 -27.54 24.30
N GLN A 295 -11.15 -28.57 24.89
CA GLN A 295 -10.86 -29.84 24.23
C GLN A 295 -11.38 -30.99 25.07
N ASN A 296 -12.11 -31.90 24.43
CA ASN A 296 -12.45 -33.18 25.04
C ASN A 296 -11.33 -34.17 24.75
N MET A 297 -10.85 -34.83 25.78
CA MET A 297 -9.83 -35.87 25.74
C MET A 297 -10.45 -37.19 26.13
N GLU A 298 -10.17 -38.22 25.34
CA GLU A 298 -10.56 -39.61 25.60
C GLU A 298 -9.43 -40.33 26.33
N PHE A 299 -9.80 -41.28 27.19
CA PHE A 299 -8.82 -42.12 27.87
C PHE A 299 -8.39 -43.28 26.95
N THR A 300 -7.09 -43.36 26.69
CA THR A 300 -6.50 -44.48 25.93
C THR A 300 -5.95 -45.59 26.84
N GLY A 301 -5.80 -45.32 28.14
CA GLY A 301 -5.37 -46.30 29.13
C GLY A 301 -5.20 -45.67 30.52
N LEU A 302 -5.29 -46.48 31.58
CA LEU A 302 -5.09 -46.06 32.96
C LEU A 302 -4.19 -47.05 33.72
N GLN A 303 -3.10 -46.53 34.29
CA GLN A 303 -2.16 -47.31 35.08
C GLN A 303 -1.82 -46.57 36.37
N VAL A 304 -1.72 -47.29 37.49
CA VAL A 304 -1.37 -46.71 38.80
C VAL A 304 -0.16 -47.46 39.37
N GLY A 305 0.79 -46.71 39.93
CA GLY A 305 1.92 -47.24 40.69
C GLY A 305 2.00 -46.55 42.04
N ILE A 306 2.41 -47.28 43.08
CA ILE A 306 2.58 -46.77 44.45
C ILE A 306 4.09 -46.72 44.76
N ASP A 307 4.57 -45.60 45.28
CA ASP A 307 5.98 -45.37 45.69
C ASP A 307 7.04 -45.80 44.67
N GLY A 308 6.77 -45.59 43.37
CA GLY A 308 7.71 -45.92 42.29
C GLY A 308 7.80 -47.40 41.94
N GLY A 309 6.92 -48.25 42.50
CA GLY A 309 6.78 -49.66 42.13
C GLY A 309 6.14 -49.88 40.76
N ASP A 310 6.01 -51.16 40.39
CA ASP A 310 5.46 -51.58 39.10
C ASP A 310 4.04 -51.03 38.89
N LYS A 311 3.80 -50.53 37.68
CA LYS A 311 2.50 -49.97 37.30
C LYS A 311 1.50 -51.10 37.07
N VAL A 312 0.38 -51.04 37.77
CA VAL A 312 -0.74 -51.95 37.57
C VAL A 312 -1.73 -51.32 36.60
N ASP A 313 -2.13 -52.09 35.59
CA ASP A 313 -3.16 -51.69 34.63
C ASP A 313 -4.55 -51.78 35.26
N LEU A 314 -5.30 -50.68 35.19
CA LEU A 314 -6.67 -50.57 35.71
C LEU A 314 -7.74 -50.55 34.62
N ASN A 315 -7.37 -50.78 33.36
CA ASN A 315 -8.30 -50.76 32.21
C ASN A 315 -9.49 -51.72 32.41
N SER A 316 -9.32 -52.84 33.10
CA SER A 316 -10.41 -53.79 33.38
C SER A 316 -11.41 -53.33 34.45
N LEU A 317 -11.07 -52.29 35.22
CA LEU A 317 -11.91 -51.74 36.28
C LEU A 317 -12.77 -50.56 35.79
N PHE A 318 -12.41 -49.95 34.67
CA PHE A 318 -13.05 -48.73 34.16
C PHE A 318 -13.51 -48.88 32.71
N GLU A 319 -14.65 -48.27 32.39
CA GLU A 319 -15.14 -48.15 31.02
C GLU A 319 -14.52 -46.88 30.39
N LEU A 320 -13.28 -47.01 29.91
CA LEU A 320 -12.52 -45.87 29.38
C LEU A 320 -13.16 -45.21 28.15
N GLU A 321 -13.85 -45.98 27.31
CA GLU A 321 -14.61 -45.47 26.16
C GLU A 321 -15.80 -44.57 26.57
N LYS A 322 -16.31 -44.73 27.79
CA LYS A 322 -17.37 -43.89 28.36
C LYS A 322 -16.83 -42.84 29.32
N SER A 323 -15.52 -42.83 29.55
CA SER A 323 -14.84 -41.87 30.39
C SER A 323 -14.30 -40.74 29.52
N ALA A 324 -14.45 -39.49 29.96
CA ALA A 324 -13.98 -38.34 29.21
C ALA A 324 -13.47 -37.25 30.16
N VAL A 325 -12.47 -36.50 29.70
CA VAL A 325 -11.97 -35.31 30.38
C VAL A 325 -12.12 -34.12 29.46
N THR A 326 -12.82 -33.10 29.92
CA THR A 326 -12.85 -31.81 29.28
C THR A 326 -11.71 -30.97 29.84
N GLN A 327 -10.78 -30.59 28.97
CA GLN A 327 -9.77 -29.58 29.26
C GLN A 327 -10.28 -28.21 28.82
N SER A 328 -10.33 -27.27 29.75
CA SER A 328 -10.64 -25.87 29.52
C SER A 328 -9.42 -25.01 29.83
N THR A 329 -8.80 -24.45 28.79
CA THR A 329 -7.66 -23.56 28.88
C THR A 329 -8.13 -22.12 28.75
N TYR A 330 -7.71 -21.27 29.70
CA TYR A 330 -7.86 -19.83 29.62
C TYR A 330 -6.52 -19.15 29.94
N MET A 331 -5.96 -18.42 28.97
CA MET A 331 -4.64 -17.82 29.10
C MET A 331 -4.59 -16.42 28.48
N PRO A 332 -4.61 -15.35 29.29
CA PRO A 332 -4.25 -14.02 28.83
C PRO A 332 -2.76 -13.93 28.48
N LEU A 333 -2.47 -13.36 27.32
CA LEU A 333 -1.12 -13.19 26.78
C LEU A 333 -0.91 -11.72 26.41
N PHE A 334 0.29 -11.24 26.70
CA PHE A 334 0.78 -9.93 26.29
C PHE A 334 1.91 -10.11 25.30
N LYS A 335 1.91 -9.29 24.26
CA LYS A 335 2.94 -9.27 23.23
C LYS A 335 3.47 -7.85 23.08
N ALA A 336 4.78 -7.72 23.00
CA ALA A 336 5.46 -6.48 22.68
C ALA A 336 6.36 -6.69 21.47
N ASP A 337 6.31 -5.74 20.53
CA ASP A 337 6.97 -5.79 19.23
C ASP A 337 7.86 -4.56 19.02
N LEU A 338 9.03 -4.77 18.43
CA LEU A 338 9.99 -3.73 18.08
C LEU A 338 10.53 -3.92 16.66
N TRP A 339 10.36 -2.92 15.80
CA TRP A 339 11.03 -2.86 14.49
C TRP A 339 12.43 -2.29 14.65
N ILE A 340 13.43 -3.17 14.63
CA ILE A 340 14.84 -2.80 14.76
C ILE A 340 15.39 -2.30 13.41
N PHE A 341 15.06 -3.00 12.32
CA PHE A 341 15.36 -2.62 10.94
C PHE A 341 14.07 -2.47 10.14
N PRO A 342 14.09 -1.89 8.92
CA PRO A 342 12.87 -1.56 8.18
C PRO A 342 11.98 -2.76 7.90
N PHE A 343 12.59 -3.95 7.83
CA PHE A 343 11.93 -5.22 7.54
C PHE A 343 12.17 -6.28 8.61
N LEU A 344 12.79 -5.93 9.75
CA LEU A 344 13.02 -6.86 10.87
C LEU A 344 12.25 -6.41 12.10
N ASN A 345 11.28 -7.23 12.49
CA ASN A 345 10.54 -7.09 13.73
C ASN A 345 11.02 -8.13 14.75
N VAL A 346 11.21 -7.73 16.00
CA VAL A 346 11.50 -8.62 17.13
C VAL A 346 10.34 -8.52 18.10
N MET A 347 9.89 -9.68 18.60
CA MET A 347 8.75 -9.77 19.50
C MET A 347 9.06 -10.61 20.72
N VAL A 348 8.43 -10.25 21.83
CA VAL A 348 8.37 -11.05 23.05
C VAL A 348 6.92 -11.24 23.44
N ILE A 349 6.59 -12.41 23.96
CA ILE A 349 5.26 -12.80 24.42
C ILE A 349 5.39 -13.36 25.83
N GLY A 350 4.49 -12.94 26.72
CA GLY A 350 4.44 -13.41 28.09
C GLY A 350 3.00 -13.51 28.59
N GLY A 351 2.71 -14.51 29.40
CA GLY A 351 1.44 -14.60 30.10
C GLY A 351 1.35 -15.83 30.99
N ALA A 352 0.26 -15.92 31.73
CA ALA A 352 -0.03 -17.05 32.60
C ALA A 352 -1.49 -17.43 32.43
N GLY A 353 -1.75 -18.73 32.44
CA GLY A 353 -3.07 -19.29 32.21
C GLY A 353 -3.40 -20.38 33.20
N GLN A 354 -4.69 -20.67 33.28
CA GLN A 354 -5.22 -21.79 34.04
C GLN A 354 -5.81 -22.80 33.05
N ASN A 355 -5.53 -24.06 33.31
CA ASN A 355 -6.11 -25.19 32.61
C ASN A 355 -6.91 -25.97 33.63
N GLU A 356 -8.23 -25.98 33.46
CA GLU A 356 -9.13 -26.80 34.25
C GLU A 356 -9.35 -28.12 33.51
N LEU A 357 -9.14 -29.22 34.23
CA LEU A 357 -9.44 -30.56 33.75
C LEU A 357 -10.61 -31.07 34.59
N ASN A 358 -11.75 -31.18 33.95
CA ASN A 358 -12.98 -31.67 34.54
C ASN A 358 -13.43 -32.90 33.76
N GLY A 359 -13.46 -34.05 34.42
CA GLY A 359 -13.85 -35.30 33.78
C GLY A 359 -14.43 -36.29 34.76
N GLU A 360 -14.87 -37.40 34.21
CA GLU A 360 -15.39 -38.52 34.98
C GLU A 360 -14.77 -39.81 34.45
N LEU A 361 -14.31 -40.63 35.38
CA LEU A 361 -13.83 -41.98 35.13
C LEU A 361 -14.94 -42.96 35.51
N VAL A 362 -15.55 -43.59 34.50
CA VAL A 362 -16.69 -44.48 34.67
C VAL A 362 -16.22 -45.86 35.10
N ILE A 363 -16.76 -46.38 36.20
CA ILE A 363 -16.43 -47.71 36.71
C ILE A 363 -17.19 -48.76 35.89
N ASN A 364 -16.54 -49.88 35.59
CA ASN A 364 -17.18 -51.00 34.90
C ASN A 364 -18.40 -51.51 35.68
N GLU A 365 -19.57 -51.53 35.04
CA GLU A 365 -20.84 -51.83 35.71
C GLU A 365 -20.89 -53.23 36.33
N ASP A 366 -20.25 -54.23 35.71
CA ASP A 366 -20.24 -55.60 36.23
C ASP A 366 -19.40 -55.69 37.51
N LYS A 367 -18.27 -54.98 37.54
CA LYS A 367 -17.42 -54.89 38.74
C LYS A 367 -18.10 -54.09 39.85
N ARG A 368 -18.76 -52.98 39.49
CA ARG A 368 -19.50 -52.14 40.42
C ARG A 368 -20.65 -52.90 41.08
N LYS A 369 -21.47 -53.59 40.28
CA LYS A 369 -22.58 -54.42 40.79
C LYS A 369 -22.08 -55.54 41.67
N PHE A 370 -21.04 -56.27 41.24
CA PHE A 370 -20.47 -57.34 42.05
C PHE A 370 -20.03 -56.85 43.45
N VAL A 371 -19.34 -55.71 43.54
CA VAL A 371 -18.89 -55.17 44.83
C VAL A 371 -20.07 -54.70 45.68
N ASN A 372 -21.07 -54.05 45.08
CA ASN A 372 -22.25 -53.58 45.80
C ASN A 372 -23.14 -54.75 46.25
N ASP A 373 -23.40 -55.74 45.39
CA ASP A 373 -24.17 -56.95 45.70
C ASP A 373 -23.48 -57.77 46.80
N LEU A 374 -22.14 -57.83 46.78
CA LEU A 374 -21.36 -58.46 47.84
C LEU A 374 -21.46 -57.66 49.15
N GLY A 375 -21.39 -56.33 49.09
CA GLY A 375 -21.59 -55.45 50.24
C GLY A 375 -22.97 -55.65 50.87
N ASP A 376 -24.02 -55.68 50.05
CA ASP A 376 -25.40 -55.92 50.49
C ASP A 376 -25.57 -57.33 51.05
N ALA A 377 -24.98 -58.36 50.42
CA ALA A 377 -25.06 -59.74 50.90
C ALA A 377 -24.36 -59.91 52.26
N LEU A 378 -23.20 -59.27 52.46
CA LEU A 378 -22.46 -59.31 53.71
C LEU A 378 -23.11 -58.46 54.81
N GLY A 379 -23.65 -57.29 54.46
CA GLY A 379 -24.37 -56.42 55.39
C GLY A 379 -25.72 -56.98 55.89
N ASN A 380 -26.29 -57.95 55.16
CA ASN A 380 -27.51 -58.66 55.56
C ASN A 380 -27.24 -59.93 56.42
N LEU A 381 -25.99 -60.25 56.75
CA LEU A 381 -25.66 -61.33 57.67
C LEU A 381 -25.87 -60.89 59.14
N PRO A 382 -26.35 -61.79 60.03
CA PRO A 382 -26.58 -61.43 61.42
C PRO A 382 -25.24 -61.16 62.14
N GLY A 383 -25.15 -60.01 62.82
CA GLY A 383 -23.90 -59.44 63.37
C GLY A 383 -23.17 -60.26 64.45
N TRP A 384 -23.59 -61.49 64.75
CA TRP A 384 -22.84 -62.43 65.60
C TRP A 384 -21.92 -63.36 64.78
N ILE A 385 -22.03 -63.38 63.44
CA ILE A 385 -21.21 -64.23 62.57
C ILE A 385 -19.94 -63.49 62.13
N ILE A 386 -20.04 -62.24 61.67
CA ILE A 386 -18.90 -61.38 61.31
C ILE A 386 -19.28 -59.90 61.56
N ASP A 387 -18.42 -59.13 62.22
CA ASP A 387 -18.53 -57.67 62.39
C ASP A 387 -17.68 -56.99 61.30
N TRP A 388 -18.23 -56.86 60.10
CA TRP A 388 -17.54 -56.27 58.94
C TRP A 388 -17.84 -54.76 58.88
N PRO A 389 -16.85 -53.89 58.60
CA PRO A 389 -17.14 -52.48 58.35
C PRO A 389 -18.11 -52.31 57.16
N ASP A 390 -19.12 -51.45 57.31
CA ASP A 390 -20.07 -51.12 56.24
C ASP A 390 -19.33 -50.83 54.92
N ILE A 391 -19.53 -51.67 53.91
CA ILE A 391 -18.93 -51.45 52.59
C ILE A 391 -19.77 -50.37 51.89
N PRO A 392 -19.23 -49.15 51.69
CA PRO A 392 -20.00 -48.09 51.08
C PRO A 392 -20.29 -48.43 49.61
N ASN A 393 -21.50 -48.11 49.16
CA ASN A 393 -21.90 -48.25 47.77
C ASN A 393 -20.90 -47.56 46.83
N VAL A 394 -20.33 -48.34 45.91
CA VAL A 394 -19.37 -47.82 44.92
C VAL A 394 -20.12 -46.92 43.93
N PRO A 395 -19.71 -45.65 43.77
CA PRO A 395 -20.36 -44.72 42.86
C PRO A 395 -20.19 -45.15 41.39
N ARG A 396 -21.03 -44.61 40.51
CA ARG A 396 -20.98 -44.96 39.08
C ARG A 396 -19.74 -44.41 38.36
N SER A 397 -19.27 -43.26 38.79
CA SER A 397 -18.08 -42.61 38.24
C SER A 397 -17.26 -41.97 39.36
N MET A 398 -15.97 -41.82 39.11
CA MET A 398 -15.07 -41.03 39.95
C MET A 398 -14.77 -39.69 39.26
N PRO A 399 -15.02 -38.55 39.94
CA PRO A 399 -14.74 -37.26 39.34
C PRO A 399 -13.23 -36.99 39.30
N ILE A 400 -12.77 -36.48 38.16
CA ILE A 400 -11.43 -35.93 37.97
C ILE A 400 -11.59 -34.42 37.91
N LYS A 401 -11.09 -33.72 38.94
CA LYS A 401 -11.03 -32.26 38.98
C LYS A 401 -9.61 -31.85 39.32
N THR A 402 -8.92 -31.23 38.38
CA THR A 402 -7.61 -30.65 38.64
C THR A 402 -7.46 -29.33 37.91
N THR A 403 -6.70 -28.42 38.52
CA THR A 403 -6.38 -27.12 37.94
C THR A 403 -4.86 -27.06 37.79
N ILE A 404 -4.41 -26.87 36.55
CA ILE A 404 -3.00 -26.74 36.22
C ILE A 404 -2.74 -25.28 35.82
N THR A 405 -1.83 -24.64 36.53
CA THR A 405 -1.32 -23.30 36.17
C THR A 405 -0.16 -23.45 35.20
N SER A 406 -0.13 -22.61 34.16
CA SER A 406 0.94 -22.61 33.16
C SER A 406 1.41 -21.18 32.89
N GLU A 407 2.72 -20.98 32.90
CA GLU A 407 3.36 -19.75 32.45
C GLU A 407 3.90 -19.95 31.03
N VAL A 408 3.71 -18.95 30.18
CA VAL A 408 4.20 -18.94 28.80
C VAL A 408 5.08 -17.74 28.59
N TYR A 409 6.32 -18.02 28.14
CA TYR A 409 7.26 -17.03 27.69
C TYR A 409 7.74 -17.43 26.30
N GLY A 410 7.74 -16.48 25.37
CA GLY A 410 8.13 -16.70 24.00
C GLY A 410 8.84 -15.47 23.44
N GLY A 411 9.72 -15.72 22.48
CA GLY A 411 10.37 -14.67 21.70
C GLY A 411 10.41 -15.09 20.24
N GLY A 412 10.47 -14.11 19.36
CA GLY A 412 10.58 -14.38 17.94
C GLY A 412 11.02 -13.16 17.16
N PHE A 413 11.32 -13.38 15.90
CA PHE A 413 11.53 -12.31 14.94
C PHE A 413 10.75 -12.60 13.66
N THR A 414 10.37 -11.56 12.95
CA THR A 414 9.71 -11.65 11.65
C THR A 414 10.50 -10.80 10.65
N LEU A 415 10.84 -11.40 9.51
CA LEU A 415 11.40 -10.70 8.35
C LEU A 415 10.28 -10.48 7.33
N ALA A 416 10.02 -9.23 6.95
CA ALA A 416 8.88 -8.82 6.13
C ALA A 416 9.23 -8.56 4.66
#